data_AF-A0A059AWW0-F1
#
_entry.id   AF-A0A059AWW0-F1
#
_cell.length_a   1.000
_cell.length_b   1.000
_cell.length_c   1.000
_cell.angle_alpha   90.00
_cell.angle_beta   90.00
_cell.angle_gamma   90.00
#
_symmetry.space_group_name_H-M   'P 1'
#
loop_
_entity.id
_entity.type
_entity.pdbx_description
1 polymer ?
#
loop_
_entity_poly.entity_id
_entity_poly.type
_entity_poly.pdbx_seq_one_letter_code
_entity_poly.pdbx_strand_id
1 'polypeptide(L)'
;MTSVERLVRFGVAPALPVRPAKLMGACGVRMRAKLGGESDPFLQSALDAASLRFRETLQPEPLFVDPYAGCFVSTDDEVDMKKQTHHYCLATKYIDDKLLHTINRIDGLKQVVLLTDGVDTRPYRLNWPRSTLIFDISPDELYKEAAEKLEGVGAKISRSCLFYHIPLASSNLQQALHTKGFNGSRPSIWVIQGLPLINLASFEDILFVVSSMAMKGSLFLGELPRLLAETGIRRDVRFLRG
;
A
#
# COMPACT_ATOMS: atom_id res chain seq x y z
N MET A 1 12.81 -17.60 -70.87
CA MET A 1 11.95 -16.60 -71.53
C MET A 1 11.05 -16.00 -70.46
N THR A 2 11.51 -14.90 -69.85
CA THR A 2 10.86 -13.55 -69.89
C THR A 2 9.60 -13.48 -69.02
N SER A 3 9.68 -12.97 -67.79
CA SER A 3 9.69 -11.54 -67.39
C SER A 3 8.33 -10.86 -67.62
N VAL A 4 7.78 -10.22 -66.59
CA VAL A 4 7.65 -8.75 -66.49
C VAL A 4 6.62 -8.38 -65.39
N GLU A 5 7.10 -7.54 -64.48
CA GLU A 5 6.41 -6.81 -63.42
C GLU A 5 5.29 -5.89 -63.95
N ARG A 6 4.29 -5.55 -63.12
CA ARG A 6 3.78 -4.17 -63.14
C ARG A 6 3.30 -3.64 -61.78
N LEU A 7 4.23 -2.88 -61.22
CA LEU A 7 4.12 -1.76 -60.29
C LEU A 7 3.00 -0.76 -60.70
N VAL A 8 2.20 -0.28 -59.75
CA VAL A 8 1.72 1.11 -59.75
C VAL A 8 1.87 1.67 -58.33
N ARG A 9 2.89 2.50 -58.16
CA ARG A 9 3.03 3.51 -57.11
C ARG A 9 2.64 4.87 -57.69
N PHE A 10 1.89 5.67 -56.94
CA PHE A 10 1.92 7.14 -56.88
C PHE A 10 1.69 7.44 -55.37
N GLY A 11 2.57 8.04 -54.56
CA GLY A 11 3.28 9.32 -54.68
C GLY A 11 2.29 10.46 -54.36
N VAL A 12 2.44 11.41 -53.43
CA VAL A 12 3.54 11.96 -52.60
C VAL A 12 2.91 12.77 -51.42
N ALA A 13 3.66 12.95 -50.31
CA ALA A 13 3.37 13.67 -49.05
C ALA A 13 3.37 15.23 -49.18
N PRO A 14 3.49 16.09 -48.13
CA PRO A 14 3.20 16.01 -46.67
C PRO A 14 2.35 17.22 -46.17
N ALA A 15 1.91 17.25 -44.90
CA ALA A 15 1.50 18.49 -44.23
C ALA A 15 1.78 18.48 -42.71
N LEU A 16 2.60 19.43 -42.27
CA LEU A 16 2.77 19.97 -40.91
C LEU A 16 2.90 21.51 -41.09
N PRO A 17 2.81 22.38 -40.06
CA PRO A 17 2.28 22.25 -38.69
C PRO A 17 1.28 23.38 -38.34
N VAL A 18 0.56 23.29 -37.20
CA VAL A 18 -0.07 24.47 -36.58
C VAL A 18 0.12 24.44 -35.06
N ARG A 19 0.77 25.49 -34.53
CA ARG A 19 0.81 25.86 -33.11
C ARG A 19 -0.34 26.81 -32.79
N PRO A 20 -0.76 26.90 -31.51
CA PRO A 20 -0.96 28.23 -30.94
C PRO A 20 -0.24 28.47 -29.60
N ALA A 21 0.29 29.70 -29.55
CA ALA A 21 0.58 30.65 -28.47
C ALA A 21 0.85 30.20 -27.00
N LYS A 22 1.97 30.73 -26.50
CA LYS A 22 2.27 30.98 -25.09
C LYS A 22 1.26 31.95 -24.46
N LEU A 23 0.88 31.68 -23.20
CA LEU A 23 0.63 32.71 -22.20
C LEU A 23 1.48 32.38 -20.97
N MET A 24 2.31 33.32 -20.54
CA MET A 24 3.12 33.23 -19.32
C MET A 24 2.35 33.81 -18.12
N GLY A 25 2.53 33.15 -16.97
CA GLY A 25 2.66 33.82 -15.67
C GLY A 25 1.47 33.76 -14.72
N ALA A 26 1.55 32.92 -13.68
CA ALA A 26 1.88 33.40 -12.33
C ALA A 26 2.08 32.22 -11.35
N CYS A 27 3.31 32.16 -10.82
CA CYS A 27 3.77 31.72 -9.50
C CYS A 27 2.84 30.90 -8.57
N GLY A 28 3.34 29.74 -8.11
CA GLY A 28 2.76 29.00 -6.98
C GLY A 28 3.44 27.66 -6.69
N VAL A 29 4.67 27.72 -6.18
CA VAL A 29 5.45 26.64 -5.51
C VAL A 29 5.63 25.31 -6.27
N ARG A 30 6.70 25.24 -7.06
CA ARG A 30 7.34 23.98 -7.45
C ARG A 30 8.17 23.50 -6.25
N MET A 31 7.68 22.53 -5.49
CA MET A 31 8.56 21.80 -4.56
C MET A 31 9.45 20.88 -5.39
N ARG A 32 10.56 21.44 -5.86
CA ARG A 32 11.73 20.65 -6.22
C ARG A 32 12.29 20.16 -4.89
N ALA A 33 11.97 18.93 -4.49
CA ALA A 33 12.61 18.31 -3.34
C ALA A 33 14.12 18.36 -3.60
N LYS A 34 14.80 19.25 -2.86
CA LYS A 34 16.25 19.21 -2.74
C LYS A 34 16.57 17.89 -2.05
N LEU A 35 17.34 17.04 -2.72
CA LEU A 35 18.16 16.04 -2.06
C LEU A 35 19.01 16.77 -1.02
N GLY A 36 18.60 16.65 0.24
CA GLY A 36 19.10 17.43 1.36
C GLY A 36 18.75 16.74 2.68
N GLY A 37 19.51 15.69 3.01
CA GLY A 37 19.99 15.43 4.37
C GLY A 37 19.08 14.84 5.44
N GLU A 38 17.75 14.84 5.31
CA GLU A 38 16.87 14.12 6.23
C GLU A 38 15.80 13.36 5.44
N SER A 39 15.89 12.02 5.44
CA SER A 39 14.90 11.13 4.85
C SER A 39 13.57 11.27 5.61
N ASP A 40 12.45 11.41 4.88
CA ASP A 40 11.11 11.39 5.48
C ASP A 40 10.97 10.15 6.40
N PRO A 41 10.68 10.32 7.71
CA PRO A 41 10.61 9.20 8.65
C PRO A 41 9.55 8.16 8.27
N PHE A 42 8.48 8.55 7.58
CA PHE A 42 7.46 7.60 7.12
C PHE A 42 7.94 6.77 5.93
N LEU A 43 8.65 7.41 4.99
CA LEU A 43 9.35 6.70 3.92
C LEU A 43 10.36 5.71 4.49
N GLN A 44 11.22 6.15 5.41
CA GLN A 44 12.22 5.25 6.00
C GLN A 44 11.56 4.07 6.73
N SER A 45 10.51 4.32 7.52
CA SER A 45 9.77 3.25 8.19
C SER A 45 9.14 2.25 7.21
N ALA A 46 8.65 2.70 6.06
CA ALA A 46 8.10 1.84 5.01
C ALA A 46 9.19 0.96 4.37
N LEU A 47 10.37 1.55 4.08
CA LEU A 47 11.51 0.82 3.53
C LEU A 47 12.07 -0.19 4.53
N ASP A 48 12.17 0.16 5.81
CA ASP A 48 12.59 -0.74 6.89
C ASP A 48 11.64 -1.95 7.00
N ALA A 49 10.32 -1.69 6.93
CA ALA A 49 9.29 -2.72 6.91
C ALA A 49 9.41 -3.64 5.68
N ALA A 50 9.67 -3.10 4.49
CA ALA A 50 9.96 -3.90 3.30
C ALA A 50 11.24 -4.72 3.43
N SER A 51 12.32 -4.14 3.99
CA SER A 51 13.58 -4.84 4.27
C SER A 51 13.38 -6.01 5.23
N LEU A 52 12.57 -5.84 6.28
CA LEU A 52 12.20 -6.94 7.18
C LEU A 52 11.50 -8.08 6.45
N ARG A 53 10.52 -7.78 5.58
CA ARG A 53 9.82 -8.80 4.76
C ARG A 53 10.75 -9.49 3.76
N PHE A 54 11.67 -8.75 3.16
CA PHE A 54 12.65 -9.31 2.24
C PHE A 54 13.62 -10.24 2.96
N ARG A 55 14.16 -9.84 4.12
CA ARG A 55 15.03 -10.67 4.95
C ARG A 55 14.33 -11.93 5.48
N GLU A 56 13.05 -11.82 5.84
CA GLU A 56 12.23 -12.98 6.21
C GLU A 56 12.10 -13.95 5.04
N THR A 57 11.85 -13.44 3.83
CA THR A 57 11.74 -14.25 2.61
C THR A 57 13.01 -15.04 2.29
N LEU A 58 14.18 -14.51 2.65
CA LEU A 58 15.48 -15.15 2.43
C LEU A 58 15.88 -16.17 3.51
N GLN A 59 15.08 -16.34 4.58
CA GLN A 59 15.37 -17.34 5.60
C GLN A 59 15.24 -18.77 5.04
N PRO A 60 15.99 -19.76 5.55
CA PRO A 60 15.85 -21.17 5.14
C PRO A 60 14.45 -21.73 5.38
N GLU A 61 13.81 -21.31 6.47
CA GLU A 61 12.44 -21.69 6.86
C GLU A 61 11.63 -20.40 7.14
N PRO A 62 11.19 -19.69 6.10
CA PRO A 62 10.55 -18.38 6.26
C PRO A 62 9.12 -18.53 6.79
N LEU A 63 8.69 -17.62 7.67
CA LEU A 63 7.31 -17.53 8.15
C LEU A 63 6.34 -17.27 6.99
N PHE A 64 6.73 -16.40 6.07
CA PHE A 64 5.99 -16.08 4.85
C PHE A 64 6.97 -15.69 3.75
N VAL A 65 6.50 -15.76 2.51
CA VAL A 65 7.26 -15.34 1.33
C VAL A 65 6.63 -14.09 0.76
N ASP A 66 7.46 -13.06 0.58
CA ASP A 66 7.12 -11.82 -0.11
C ASP A 66 8.05 -11.63 -1.31
N PRO A 67 7.65 -12.08 -2.51
CA PRO A 67 8.52 -12.05 -3.68
C PRO A 67 8.78 -10.64 -4.20
N TYR A 68 8.05 -9.65 -3.70
CA TYR A 68 8.09 -8.27 -4.17
C TYR A 68 8.76 -7.31 -3.19
N ALA A 69 8.99 -7.72 -1.93
CA ALA A 69 9.61 -6.87 -0.92
C ALA A 69 10.99 -6.35 -1.36
N GLY A 70 11.76 -7.17 -2.08
CA GLY A 70 13.08 -6.78 -2.61
C GLY A 70 13.04 -5.62 -3.61
N CYS A 71 11.89 -5.28 -4.20
CA CYS A 71 11.74 -4.12 -5.07
C CYS A 71 11.94 -2.78 -4.34
N PHE A 72 11.84 -2.78 -3.01
CA PHE A 72 11.90 -1.57 -2.19
C PHE A 72 13.15 -1.49 -1.33
N VAL A 73 14.04 -2.47 -1.40
CA VAL A 73 15.25 -2.54 -0.56
C VAL A 73 16.45 -2.02 -1.36
N SER A 74 17.29 -1.22 -0.71
CA SER A 74 18.53 -0.74 -1.31
C SER A 74 19.60 -1.83 -1.28
N THR A 75 20.46 -1.88 -2.30
CA THR A 75 21.54 -2.88 -2.40
C THR A 75 22.65 -2.71 -1.36
N ASP A 76 22.71 -1.55 -0.70
CA ASP A 76 23.77 -1.15 0.23
C ASP A 76 23.45 -1.51 1.69
N ASP A 77 22.24 -2.03 1.96
CA ASP A 77 21.86 -2.48 3.29
C ASP A 77 22.60 -3.79 3.60
N GLU A 78 23.70 -3.71 4.36
CA GLU A 78 24.36 -4.89 4.91
C GLU A 78 23.35 -5.66 5.78
N VAL A 79 22.87 -6.79 5.24
CA VAL A 79 21.90 -7.64 5.92
C VAL A 79 22.61 -8.37 7.06
N ASP A 80 22.50 -7.85 8.29
CA ASP A 80 22.89 -8.60 9.48
C ASP A 80 21.95 -9.81 9.63
N MET A 81 22.44 -10.98 9.20
CA MET A 81 21.76 -12.27 9.26
C MET A 81 21.66 -12.81 10.71
N LYS A 82 22.20 -12.11 11.72
CA LYS A 82 22.09 -12.48 13.13
C LYS A 82 21.13 -11.57 13.90
N LYS A 83 19.87 -12.01 14.02
CA LYS A 83 19.16 -12.30 15.30
C LYS A 83 17.65 -12.08 15.17
N GLN A 84 16.93 -13.14 15.54
CA GLN A 84 15.53 -13.20 15.97
C GLN A 84 14.49 -12.70 14.98
N THR A 85 13.45 -13.51 14.78
CA THR A 85 12.25 -13.12 14.05
C THR A 85 11.72 -11.80 14.62
N HIS A 86 11.70 -10.77 13.77
CA HIS A 86 11.21 -9.46 14.16
C HIS A 86 9.70 -9.50 14.38
N HIS A 87 9.18 -8.77 15.38
CA HIS A 87 7.74 -8.73 15.67
C HIS A 87 6.89 -8.38 14.45
N TYR A 88 7.40 -7.49 13.58
CA TYR A 88 6.75 -7.13 12.33
C TYR A 88 6.54 -8.34 11.40
N CYS A 89 7.49 -9.28 11.33
CA CYS A 89 7.35 -10.50 10.53
C CYS A 89 6.31 -11.44 11.15
N LEU A 90 6.31 -11.62 12.47
CA LEU A 90 5.28 -12.38 13.18
C LEU A 90 3.88 -11.79 12.96
N ALA A 91 3.76 -10.47 13.08
CA ALA A 91 2.51 -9.75 12.83
C ALA A 91 2.06 -9.91 11.38
N THR A 92 2.99 -9.78 10.42
CA THR A 92 2.70 -10.00 8.99
C THR A 92 2.13 -11.40 8.76
N LYS A 93 2.78 -12.44 9.30
CA LYS A 93 2.29 -13.83 9.22
C LYS A 93 0.90 -14.00 9.83
N TYR A 94 0.71 -13.49 11.05
CA TYR A 94 -0.56 -13.58 11.76
C TYR A 94 -1.68 -12.88 11.00
N ILE A 95 -1.43 -11.66 10.50
CA ILE A 95 -2.38 -10.87 9.72
C ILE A 95 -2.75 -11.61 8.44
N ASP A 96 -1.76 -12.11 7.69
CA ASP A 96 -2.00 -12.84 6.43
C ASP A 96 -2.87 -14.07 6.64
N ASP A 97 -2.51 -14.91 7.63
CA ASP A 97 -3.26 -16.11 7.97
C ASP A 97 -4.69 -15.77 8.38
N LYS A 98 -4.85 -14.80 9.29
CA LYS A 98 -6.15 -14.42 9.83
C LYS A 98 -7.03 -13.79 8.75
N LEU A 99 -6.44 -12.97 7.88
CA LEU A 99 -7.10 -12.34 6.75
C LEU A 99 -7.63 -13.39 5.79
N LEU A 100 -6.75 -14.27 5.28
CA LEU A 100 -7.11 -15.35 4.36
C LEU A 100 -8.12 -16.32 4.97
N HIS A 101 -7.95 -16.68 6.24
CA HIS A 101 -8.87 -17.55 6.94
C HIS A 101 -10.29 -16.94 7.08
N THR A 102 -10.36 -15.65 7.40
CA THR A 102 -11.64 -14.95 7.60
C THR A 102 -12.34 -14.71 6.26
N ILE A 103 -11.60 -14.23 5.25
CA ILE A 103 -12.18 -13.92 3.94
C ILE A 103 -12.71 -15.17 3.21
N ASN A 104 -12.08 -16.33 3.38
CA ASN A 104 -12.54 -17.59 2.80
C ASN A 104 -13.89 -18.06 3.36
N ARG A 105 -14.35 -17.51 4.49
CA ARG A 105 -15.64 -17.84 5.11
C ARG A 105 -16.74 -16.84 4.80
N ILE A 106 -16.43 -15.79 4.03
CA ILE A 106 -17.42 -14.80 3.62
C ILE A 106 -17.99 -15.24 2.27
N ASP A 107 -19.31 -15.47 2.24
CA ASP A 107 -20.03 -15.80 1.02
C ASP A 107 -20.21 -14.59 0.12
N GLY A 108 -20.14 -14.82 -1.20
CA GLY A 108 -20.29 -13.78 -2.21
C GLY A 108 -19.15 -12.75 -2.19
N LEU A 109 -19.51 -11.48 -2.39
CA LEU A 109 -18.59 -10.34 -2.48
C LEU A 109 -17.89 -10.09 -1.15
N LYS A 110 -16.56 -10.09 -1.17
CA LYS A 110 -15.67 -9.82 -0.04
C LYS A 110 -15.10 -8.41 -0.16
N GLN A 111 -14.98 -7.71 0.97
CA GLN A 111 -14.43 -6.36 1.03
C GLN A 111 -13.29 -6.33 2.03
N VAL A 112 -12.10 -5.97 1.55
CA VAL A 112 -10.90 -5.84 2.37
C VAL A 112 -10.38 -4.43 2.25
N VAL A 113 -10.15 -3.79 3.39
CA VAL A 113 -9.50 -2.48 3.46
C VAL A 113 -8.15 -2.67 4.13
N LEU A 114 -7.08 -2.35 3.43
CA LEU A 114 -5.71 -2.35 3.92
C LEU A 114 -5.35 -0.90 4.27
N LEU A 115 -4.99 -0.66 5.53
CA LEU A 115 -4.50 0.61 6.05
C LEU A 115 -2.98 0.49 6.17
N THR A 116 -2.23 1.03 5.20
CA THR A 116 -0.81 0.66 4.97
C THR A 116 0.13 1.87 4.86
N ASP A 117 1.43 1.56 4.80
CA ASP A 117 2.52 2.52 4.54
C ASP A 117 2.71 2.84 3.04
N GLY A 118 1.96 2.20 2.14
CA GLY A 118 2.05 2.40 0.69
C GLY A 118 2.98 1.43 -0.03
N VAL A 119 3.70 0.55 0.69
CA VAL A 119 4.56 -0.49 0.08
C VAL A 119 4.05 -1.91 0.36
N ASP A 120 2.80 -2.07 0.81
CA ASP A 120 2.18 -3.37 1.06
C ASP A 120 1.99 -4.17 -0.24
N THR A 121 2.48 -5.41 -0.24
CA THR A 121 2.48 -6.30 -1.42
C THR A 121 1.40 -7.37 -1.34
N ARG A 122 0.59 -7.42 -0.27
CA ARG A 122 -0.52 -8.38 -0.10
C ARG A 122 -1.46 -8.45 -1.31
N PRO A 123 -1.85 -7.34 -1.96
CA PRO A 123 -2.69 -7.42 -3.17
C PRO A 123 -2.09 -8.30 -4.27
N TYR A 124 -0.75 -8.39 -4.33
CA TYR A 124 0.00 -9.09 -5.36
C TYR A 124 0.42 -10.50 -4.94
N ARG A 125 0.76 -10.72 -3.66
CA ARG A 125 1.31 -12.01 -3.19
C ARG A 125 0.32 -12.96 -2.53
N LEU A 126 -0.82 -12.47 -2.02
CA LEU A 126 -1.81 -13.33 -1.37
C LEU A 126 -2.76 -13.98 -2.40
N ASN A 127 -3.12 -15.24 -2.14
CA ASN A 127 -4.07 -16.00 -2.94
C ASN A 127 -5.52 -15.60 -2.59
N TRP A 128 -5.92 -14.42 -3.06
CA TRP A 128 -7.24 -13.87 -2.80
C TRP A 128 -8.38 -14.74 -3.38
N PRO A 129 -9.46 -14.99 -2.61
CA PRO A 129 -10.65 -15.63 -3.14
C PRO A 129 -11.30 -14.80 -4.25
N ARG A 130 -12.06 -15.46 -5.11
CA ARG A 130 -12.82 -14.78 -6.17
C ARG A 130 -13.80 -13.76 -5.57
N SER A 131 -14.05 -12.70 -6.33
CA SER A 131 -14.99 -11.64 -5.95
C SER A 131 -14.54 -10.90 -4.69
N THR A 132 -13.26 -10.52 -4.64
CA THR A 132 -12.69 -9.69 -3.58
C THR A 132 -12.45 -8.27 -4.07
N LEU A 133 -13.00 -7.30 -3.37
CA LEU A 133 -12.63 -5.89 -3.48
C LEU A 133 -11.56 -5.60 -2.44
N ILE A 134 -10.43 -5.06 -2.89
CA ILE A 134 -9.30 -4.68 -2.06
C ILE A 134 -9.15 -3.17 -2.18
N PHE A 135 -9.27 -2.47 -1.06
CA PHE A 135 -9.05 -1.03 -0.95
C PHE A 135 -7.74 -0.83 -0.19
N ASP A 136 -6.76 -0.17 -0.80
CA ASP A 136 -5.54 0.24 -0.11
C ASP A 136 -5.66 1.72 0.27
N ILE A 137 -5.64 2.03 1.56
CA ILE A 137 -5.59 3.37 2.09
C ILE A 137 -4.17 3.62 2.60
N SER A 138 -3.43 4.44 1.87
CA SER A 138 -2.01 4.69 2.13
C SER A 138 -1.57 6.06 1.57
N PRO A 139 -0.35 6.54 1.88
CA PRO A 139 0.17 7.77 1.27
C PRO A 139 0.31 7.66 -0.25
N ASP A 140 -0.24 8.64 -0.97
CA ASP A 140 -0.38 8.62 -2.43
C ASP A 140 0.98 8.61 -3.17
N GLU A 141 1.97 9.35 -2.67
CA GLU A 141 3.30 9.42 -3.27
C GLU A 141 4.05 8.08 -3.16
N LEU A 142 4.06 7.48 -1.97
CA LEU A 142 4.68 6.17 -1.71
C LEU A 142 4.01 5.06 -2.52
N TYR A 143 2.67 5.05 -2.54
CA TYR A 143 1.91 4.09 -3.32
C TYR A 143 2.24 4.17 -4.82
N LYS A 144 2.33 5.37 -5.40
CA LYS A 144 2.64 5.53 -6.83
C LYS A 144 4.02 4.99 -7.17
N GLU A 145 5.03 5.34 -6.37
CA GLU A 145 6.38 4.83 -6.57
C GLU A 145 6.42 3.30 -6.44
N ALA A 146 5.72 2.74 -5.45
CA ALA A 146 5.66 1.30 -5.25
C ALA A 146 4.94 0.60 -6.42
N ALA A 147 3.82 1.16 -6.88
CA ALA A 147 3.05 0.62 -7.99
C ALA A 147 3.86 0.57 -9.29
N GLU A 148 4.65 1.61 -9.58
CA GLU A 148 5.55 1.64 -10.74
C GLU A 148 6.63 0.55 -10.66
N LYS A 149 7.26 0.38 -9.50
CA LYS A 149 8.27 -0.68 -9.28
C LYS A 149 7.67 -2.08 -9.42
N LEU A 150 6.48 -2.30 -8.86
CA LEU A 150 5.75 -3.56 -8.93
C LEU A 150 5.31 -3.89 -10.35
N GLU A 151 4.83 -2.91 -11.10
CA GLU A 151 4.51 -3.06 -12.52
C GLU A 151 5.77 -3.41 -13.33
N GLY A 152 6.90 -2.77 -13.05
CA GLY A 152 8.18 -3.01 -13.71
C GLY A 152 8.68 -4.46 -13.58
N VAL A 153 8.38 -5.14 -12.48
CA VAL A 153 8.71 -6.57 -12.27
C VAL A 153 7.57 -7.52 -12.69
N GLY A 154 6.50 -6.99 -13.26
CA GLY A 154 5.35 -7.78 -13.74
C GLY A 154 4.46 -8.33 -12.63
N ALA A 155 4.46 -7.72 -11.44
CA ALA A 155 3.55 -8.08 -10.36
C ALA A 155 2.10 -7.89 -10.83
N LYS A 156 1.24 -8.88 -10.57
CA LYS A 156 -0.15 -8.88 -11.01
C LYS A 156 -1.08 -9.28 -9.89
N ILE A 157 -2.12 -8.47 -9.71
CA ILE A 157 -3.24 -8.80 -8.85
C ILE A 157 -4.11 -9.84 -9.57
N SER A 158 -4.68 -10.78 -8.81
CA SER A 158 -5.58 -11.80 -9.36
C SER A 158 -6.71 -11.15 -10.17
N ARG A 159 -6.97 -11.68 -11.38
CA ARG A 159 -8.03 -11.18 -12.29
C ARG A 159 -9.44 -11.30 -11.71
N SER A 160 -9.63 -12.09 -10.66
CA SER A 160 -10.90 -12.23 -9.95
C SER A 160 -11.10 -11.22 -8.82
N CYS A 161 -10.16 -10.29 -8.65
CA CYS A 161 -10.19 -9.24 -7.64
C CYS A 161 -10.20 -7.87 -8.32
N LEU A 162 -10.75 -6.88 -7.62
CA LEU A 162 -10.62 -5.47 -7.99
C LEU A 162 -9.83 -4.77 -6.89
N PHE A 163 -8.85 -3.96 -7.30
CA PHE A 163 -7.96 -3.25 -6.40
C PHE A 163 -8.09 -1.74 -6.62
N TYR A 164 -8.24 -1.00 -5.53
CA TYR A 164 -8.40 0.44 -5.53
C TYR A 164 -7.49 1.07 -4.49
N HIS A 165 -6.59 1.94 -4.93
CA HIS A 165 -5.90 2.84 -4.01
C HIS A 165 -6.78 4.05 -3.67
N ILE A 166 -6.81 4.41 -2.40
CA ILE A 166 -7.53 5.52 -1.80
C ILE A 166 -6.51 6.35 -1.00
N PRO A 167 -6.11 7.54 -1.48
CA PRO A 167 -5.14 8.37 -0.77
C PRO A 167 -5.56 8.66 0.67
N LEU A 168 -4.66 8.40 1.64
CA LEU A 168 -4.90 8.64 3.06
C LEU A 168 -5.27 10.10 3.37
N ALA A 169 -4.69 11.05 2.64
CA ALA A 169 -4.95 12.49 2.78
C ALA A 169 -6.30 12.95 2.19
N SER A 170 -7.16 12.02 1.74
CA SER A 170 -8.47 12.37 1.19
C SER A 170 -9.36 13.01 2.27
N SER A 171 -9.97 14.16 1.95
CA SER A 171 -10.84 14.90 2.87
C SER A 171 -12.10 14.15 3.29
N ASN A 172 -12.48 13.08 2.57
CA ASN A 172 -13.60 12.21 2.93
C ASN A 172 -13.36 10.75 2.50
N LEU A 173 -12.66 10.00 3.35
CA LEU A 173 -12.40 8.57 3.13
C LEU A 173 -13.67 7.73 2.91
N GLN A 174 -14.74 8.02 3.65
CA GLN A 174 -16.01 7.28 3.52
C GLN A 174 -16.61 7.43 2.12
N GLN A 175 -16.68 8.67 1.63
CA GLN A 175 -17.18 8.95 0.29
C GLN A 175 -16.28 8.35 -0.80
N ALA A 176 -14.95 8.40 -0.62
CA ALA A 176 -14.00 7.80 -1.56
C ALA A 176 -14.20 6.28 -1.66
N LEU A 177 -14.33 5.59 -0.52
CA LEU A 177 -14.63 4.16 -0.47
C LEU A 177 -15.97 3.83 -1.15
N HIS A 178 -17.04 4.55 -0.82
CA HIS A 178 -18.36 4.34 -1.43
C HIS A 178 -18.34 4.53 -2.94
N THR A 179 -17.65 5.55 -3.44
CA THR A 179 -17.52 5.83 -4.87
C THR A 179 -16.80 4.69 -5.60
N LYS A 180 -15.92 3.96 -4.91
CA LYS A 180 -15.23 2.77 -5.44
C LYS A 180 -15.99 1.46 -5.19
N GLY A 181 -17.22 1.53 -4.69
CA GLY A 181 -18.11 0.37 -4.54
C GLY A 181 -18.08 -0.29 -3.16
N PHE A 182 -17.43 0.32 -2.16
CA PHE A 182 -17.56 -0.15 -0.79
C PHE A 182 -19.03 -0.03 -0.32
N ASN A 183 -19.52 -1.08 0.33
CA ASN A 183 -20.87 -1.19 0.85
C ASN A 183 -20.84 -1.52 2.35
N GLY A 184 -21.23 -0.54 3.18
CA GLY A 184 -21.30 -0.67 4.65
C GLY A 184 -22.44 -1.57 5.14
N SER A 185 -23.36 -2.00 4.28
CA SER A 185 -24.37 -3.02 4.58
C SER A 185 -23.88 -4.45 4.35
N ARG A 186 -22.57 -4.65 4.12
CA ARG A 186 -21.94 -5.97 3.98
C ARG A 186 -20.72 -6.09 4.89
N PRO A 187 -20.39 -7.29 5.41
CA PRO A 187 -19.19 -7.49 6.21
C PRO A 187 -17.92 -7.05 5.47
N SER A 188 -17.00 -6.48 6.23
CA SER A 188 -15.72 -5.95 5.74
C SER A 188 -14.59 -6.33 6.69
N ILE A 189 -13.41 -6.62 6.14
CA ILE A 189 -12.20 -6.87 6.91
C ILE A 189 -11.29 -5.66 6.76
N TRP A 190 -10.92 -5.04 7.86
CA TRP A 190 -10.03 -3.89 7.95
C TRP A 190 -8.72 -4.35 8.57
N VAL A 191 -7.63 -4.13 7.86
CA VAL A 191 -6.28 -4.53 8.26
C VAL A 191 -5.45 -3.29 8.46
N ILE A 192 -4.78 -3.15 9.61
CA ILE A 192 -3.83 -2.07 9.85
C ILE A 192 -2.42 -2.60 10.07
N GLN A 193 -1.46 -2.13 9.28
CA GLN A 193 -0.05 -2.41 9.50
C GLN A 193 0.80 -1.35 8.80
N GLY A 194 1.72 -0.72 9.53
CA GLY A 194 2.62 0.30 8.97
C GLY A 194 1.96 1.66 8.67
N LEU A 195 0.63 1.81 8.85
CA LEU A 195 -0.05 3.08 8.58
C LEU A 195 0.64 4.26 9.29
N PRO A 196 1.08 5.30 8.55
CA PRO A 196 1.84 6.41 9.10
C PRO A 196 0.90 7.37 9.84
N LEU A 197 0.76 7.17 11.15
CA LEU A 197 -0.05 8.03 12.01
C LEU A 197 0.84 8.92 12.88
N ILE A 198 0.55 10.21 12.86
CA ILE A 198 1.34 11.24 13.55
C ILE A 198 0.87 11.43 15.00
N ASN A 199 -0.44 11.25 15.26
CA ASN A 199 -1.04 11.50 16.56
C ASN A 199 -2.24 10.56 16.84
N LEU A 200 -2.71 10.54 18.09
CA LEU A 200 -3.88 9.76 18.52
C LEU A 200 -5.16 10.19 17.78
N ALA A 201 -5.36 11.49 17.53
CA ALA A 201 -6.56 11.98 16.85
C ALA A 201 -6.67 11.40 15.42
N SER A 202 -5.56 11.31 14.69
CA SER A 202 -5.55 10.65 13.37
C SER A 202 -5.93 9.16 13.45
N PHE A 203 -5.59 8.48 14.53
CA PHE A 203 -6.05 7.09 14.74
C PHE A 203 -7.54 7.03 15.10
N GLU A 204 -8.02 7.93 15.96
CA GLU A 204 -9.43 8.05 16.30
C GLU A 204 -10.29 8.36 15.07
N ASP A 205 -9.82 9.21 14.16
CA ASP A 205 -10.48 9.50 12.89
C ASP A 205 -10.62 8.24 12.01
N ILE A 206 -9.56 7.43 11.93
CA ILE A 206 -9.60 6.14 11.23
C ILE A 206 -10.59 5.18 11.89
N LEU A 207 -10.56 5.06 13.22
CA LEU A 207 -11.52 4.22 13.95
C LEU A 207 -12.95 4.70 13.79
N PHE A 208 -13.18 6.01 13.73
CA PHE A 208 -14.48 6.61 13.45
C PHE A 208 -14.97 6.19 12.07
N VAL A 209 -14.14 6.32 11.03
CA VAL A 209 -14.44 5.85 9.66
C VAL A 209 -14.73 4.35 9.63
N VAL A 210 -13.91 3.53 10.27
CA VAL A 210 -14.15 2.07 10.35
C VAL A 210 -15.50 1.79 11.01
N SER A 211 -15.78 2.43 12.16
CA SER A 211 -16.98 2.19 12.94
C SER A 211 -18.26 2.61 12.22
N SER A 212 -18.23 3.68 11.42
CA SER A 212 -19.38 4.16 10.66
C SER A 212 -19.68 3.30 9.43
N MET A 213 -18.69 2.52 8.96
CA MET A 213 -18.77 1.70 7.75
C MET A 213 -18.79 0.19 8.03
N ALA A 214 -18.56 -0.22 9.27
CA ALA A 214 -18.61 -1.61 9.70
C ALA A 214 -20.04 -2.07 9.99
N MET A 215 -20.29 -3.37 9.82
CA MET A 215 -21.52 -4.02 10.24
C MET A 215 -21.22 -5.27 11.05
N LYS A 216 -22.28 -5.94 11.54
CA LYS A 216 -22.14 -7.24 12.20
C LYS A 216 -21.35 -8.23 11.32
N GLY A 217 -20.28 -8.80 11.86
CA GLY A 217 -19.40 -9.72 11.13
C GLY A 217 -18.24 -9.06 10.40
N SER A 218 -18.14 -7.72 10.42
CA SER A 218 -16.89 -7.04 10.08
C SER A 218 -15.79 -7.34 11.11
N LEU A 219 -14.54 -7.27 10.68
CA LEU A 219 -13.37 -7.53 11.51
C LEU A 219 -12.35 -6.41 11.33
N PHE A 220 -11.80 -5.88 12.42
CA PHE A 220 -10.63 -5.01 12.42
C PHE A 220 -9.47 -5.78 13.06
N LEU A 221 -8.34 -5.92 12.37
CA LEU A 221 -7.16 -6.59 12.88
C LEU A 221 -5.89 -5.87 12.43
N GLY A 222 -4.79 -6.06 13.15
CA GLY A 222 -3.52 -5.47 12.74
C GLY A 222 -2.59 -5.16 13.88
N GLU A 223 -1.54 -4.41 13.57
CA GLU A 223 -0.62 -3.85 14.55
C GLU A 223 -1.14 -2.49 15.03
N LEU A 224 -1.12 -2.28 16.35
CA LEU A 224 -1.40 -0.96 16.90
C LEU A 224 -0.25 0.00 16.56
N PRO A 225 -0.56 1.25 16.16
CA PRO A 225 0.44 2.28 15.98
C PRO A 225 1.30 2.44 17.24
N ARG A 226 2.63 2.49 17.08
CA ARG A 226 3.59 2.55 18.20
C ARG A 226 3.33 3.71 19.16
N LEU A 227 2.82 4.83 18.65
CA LEU A 227 2.42 5.99 19.43
C LEU A 227 1.42 5.66 20.57
N LEU A 228 0.59 4.64 20.39
CA LEU A 228 -0.38 4.18 21.40
C LEU A 228 0.26 3.28 22.46
N ALA A 229 1.38 2.64 22.15
CA ALA A 229 2.09 1.78 23.10
C ALA A 229 2.83 2.61 24.16
N GLU A 230 3.27 3.82 23.81
CA GLU A 230 4.06 4.68 24.71
C GLU A 230 3.18 5.54 25.64
N THR A 231 1.93 5.83 25.26
CA THR A 231 0.99 6.62 26.07
C THR A 231 0.41 5.86 27.27
N GLY A 232 0.61 4.54 27.35
CA GLY A 232 0.15 3.68 28.46
C GLY A 232 1.14 3.47 29.61
N ILE A 233 2.38 3.95 29.53
CA ILE A 233 3.41 3.75 30.57
C ILE A 233 3.80 5.08 31.22
N ARG A 234 2.81 5.84 31.72
CA ARG A 234 3.10 6.76 32.83
C ARG A 234 2.86 5.98 34.13
N ARG A 235 3.91 5.27 34.57
CA ARG A 235 3.95 4.67 35.92
C ARG A 235 3.95 5.81 36.94
N ASP A 236 2.76 6.22 37.37
CA ASP A 236 2.60 6.96 38.63
C ASP A 236 2.87 5.99 39.78
N VAL A 237 4.15 5.66 40.00
CA VAL A 237 4.62 5.09 41.27
C VAL A 237 5.28 6.22 42.03
N ARG A 238 4.46 7.04 42.69
CA ARG A 238 4.94 7.89 43.77
C ARG A 238 5.29 6.99 44.95
N PHE A 239 6.59 6.72 45.14
CA PHE A 239 7.09 6.25 46.41
C PHE A 239 6.83 7.33 47.47
N LEU A 240 5.85 7.09 48.34
CA LEU A 240 5.76 7.78 49.60
C LEU A 240 6.96 7.34 50.44
N ARG A 241 7.97 8.20 50.57
CA ARG A 241 8.96 8.06 51.64
C ARG A 241 8.29 8.45 52.95
N GLY A 242 8.22 7.50 53.88
CA GLY A 242 8.02 7.76 55.30
C GLY A 242 9.29 8.30 55.95
#